data_AF-A0A1F1VM91-F1
#
_entry.id   AF-A0A1F1VM91-F1
#
_cell.length_a   1.000
_cell.length_b   1.000
_cell.length_c   1.000
_cell.angle_alpha   90.00
_cell.angle_beta   90.00
_cell.angle_gamma   90.00
#
_symmetry.space_group_name_H-M   'P 1'
#
loop_
_entity.id
_entity.type
_entity.pdbx_description
1 polymer ?
#
loop_
_entity_poly.entity_id
_entity_poly.type
_entity_poly.pdbx_seq_one_letter_code
_entity_poly.pdbx_strand_id
1 'polypeptide(L)'
;MGHHLGFQVSPLVRRDDKTTVLALRLTRAKDDAAVKDIAQAVYSSGNEYTDTFEATRPLSRPSSNRLSPFDWGATGVRPLDLSTNRVWVATTGVENKVKDNYNKLALKPGESTSCFVLFGAVDAKQVTVFVPQAGFVTVDVVGKDAPTASGVDLAAMDKAFDSVATIGYSRDKAKPHEALEAPVPIERFARALDNSTSTHTGSKDITVTLASDVTFASDSADLTSAADAQLKTVAGQLEQHPNGGTLSIVGHTDDVQDDAYNQTLSEKRANAVKTRLAQLTTLDKWQTSVSGKGESEPKVKDTSDEARAVNRRVEITLTPTGGTTSTNTAPSAGTGSLPETKGPVAKGSEGVTVKSESGDDQLTITIDHVTRTGGYLLGQLHTTISAKKGSTPRGLEIWLGDKEVLFSNSRSEDGSNEATEFSSDGLTLLAGGERIYPADYLDAGFKTHVPLTELELVPTIKAGTTTVCVIWPDPGGDTVTLDHAAWKEVADFAFRLTDIPVKNS
;
A
#
# COMPACT_ATOMS: atom_id res chain seq x y z
N MET A 1 10.49 0.54 14.13
CA MET A 1 10.01 1.22 15.35
C MET A 1 11.13 1.95 16.11
N GLY A 2 12.40 1.90 15.68
CA GLY A 2 13.52 2.54 16.38
C GLY A 2 14.00 1.84 17.65
N HIS A 3 13.28 0.82 18.10
CA HIS A 3 13.56 0.02 19.29
C HIS A 3 14.14 -1.35 18.94
N HIS A 4 14.97 -1.88 19.84
CA HIS A 4 15.40 -3.27 19.75
C HIS A 4 14.30 -4.22 20.27
N LEU A 5 13.48 -4.72 19.34
CA LEU A 5 12.32 -5.57 19.61
C LEU A 5 12.48 -6.96 19.00
N GLY A 6 12.08 -7.99 19.75
CA GLY A 6 11.88 -9.35 19.26
C GLY A 6 10.40 -9.65 19.09
N PHE A 7 10.03 -10.25 17.96
CA PHE A 7 8.65 -10.65 17.63
C PHE A 7 8.54 -12.16 17.54
N GLN A 8 7.46 -12.71 18.09
CA GLN A 8 7.06 -14.11 17.92
C GLN A 8 5.63 -14.13 17.41
N VAL A 9 5.42 -14.80 16.28
CA VAL A 9 4.14 -14.91 15.58
C VAL A 9 3.67 -16.36 15.70
N SER A 10 2.49 -16.58 16.28
CA SER A 10 1.89 -17.92 16.34
C SER A 10 1.35 -18.36 14.97
N PRO A 11 1.04 -19.66 14.79
CA PRO A 11 0.09 -20.09 13.78
C PRO A 11 -1.24 -19.33 13.88
N LEU A 12 -1.98 -19.23 12.78
CA LEU A 12 -3.36 -18.76 12.82
C LEU A 12 -4.25 -19.91 13.30
N VAL A 13 -5.08 -19.63 14.29
CA VAL A 13 -5.96 -20.63 14.91
C VAL A 13 -7.42 -20.28 14.60
N ARG A 14 -8.11 -21.17 13.87
CA ARG A 14 -9.55 -21.09 13.65
C ARG A 14 -10.26 -21.40 14.97
N ARG A 15 -10.81 -20.36 15.61
CA ARG A 15 -11.60 -20.47 16.84
C ARG A 15 -12.94 -21.13 16.54
N ASP A 16 -13.58 -20.67 15.46
CA ASP A 16 -14.89 -21.10 14.96
C ASP A 16 -14.96 -20.90 13.44
N ASP A 17 -16.15 -20.99 12.86
CA ASP A 17 -16.41 -20.86 11.43
C ASP A 17 -16.24 -19.43 10.89
N LYS A 18 -16.21 -18.43 11.77
CA LYS A 18 -16.12 -17.01 11.42
C LYS A 18 -14.85 -16.34 11.88
N THR A 19 -14.21 -16.85 12.92
CA THR A 19 -13.12 -16.17 13.63
C THR A 19 -11.82 -16.95 13.54
N THR A 20 -10.78 -16.27 13.07
CA THR A 20 -9.41 -16.77 13.13
C THR A 20 -8.58 -15.85 14.02
N VAL A 21 -7.72 -16.43 14.86
CA VAL A 21 -6.94 -15.70 15.88
C VAL A 21 -5.45 -15.92 15.65
N LEU A 22 -4.68 -14.85 15.77
CA LEU A 22 -3.22 -14.88 15.83
C LEU A 22 -2.77 -14.31 17.18
N ALA A 23 -1.80 -14.94 17.82
CA ALA A 23 -1.10 -14.38 18.96
C ALA A 23 0.24 -13.79 18.51
N LEU A 24 0.42 -12.50 18.78
CA LEU A 24 1.66 -11.77 18.55
C LEU A 24 2.31 -11.49 19.91
N ARG A 25 3.52 -11.97 20.13
CA ARG A 25 4.31 -11.64 21.32
C ARG A 25 5.48 -10.73 20.95
N LEU A 26 5.67 -9.71 21.76
CA LEU A 26 6.71 -8.71 21.62
C LEU A 26 7.60 -8.76 22.87
N THR A 27 8.90 -8.58 22.67
CA THR A 27 9.88 -8.46 23.75
C THR A 27 10.81 -7.30 23.45
N ARG A 28 10.95 -6.38 24.40
CA ARG A 28 11.91 -5.27 24.28
C ARG A 28 13.23 -5.67 24.92
N ALA A 29 14.34 -5.46 24.22
CA ALA A 29 15.66 -5.81 24.74
C ALA A 29 15.98 -5.00 26.02
N LYS A 30 16.76 -5.59 26.94
CA LYS A 30 17.15 -4.94 28.21
C LYS A 30 18.11 -3.77 28.01
N ASP A 31 18.89 -3.83 26.94
CA ASP A 31 19.94 -2.90 26.56
C ASP A 31 19.50 -1.93 25.45
N ASP A 32 18.19 -1.86 25.16
CA ASP A 32 17.64 -0.94 24.16
C ASP A 32 17.94 0.52 24.52
N ALA A 33 18.93 1.10 23.85
CA ALA A 33 19.40 2.46 24.08
C ALA A 33 18.42 3.55 23.58
N ALA A 34 17.44 3.16 22.75
CA ALA A 34 16.54 4.06 22.03
C ALA A 34 15.66 4.93 22.94
N VAL A 35 15.59 4.61 24.24
CA VAL A 35 14.88 5.39 25.28
C VAL A 35 15.07 6.90 25.07
N LYS A 36 16.34 7.34 25.02
CA LYS A 36 16.76 8.76 25.03
C LYS A 36 16.50 9.52 23.73
N ASP A 37 16.29 8.76 22.66
CA ASP A 37 16.31 9.26 21.29
C ASP A 37 14.93 9.20 20.63
N ILE A 38 13.84 8.85 21.32
CA ILE A 38 12.49 9.09 20.81
C ILE A 38 12.20 10.61 20.87
N ALA A 39 11.65 11.19 19.81
CA ALA A 39 11.21 12.58 19.86
C ALA A 39 10.14 12.67 20.95
N GLN A 40 10.37 13.55 21.95
CA GLN A 40 9.53 13.76 23.15
C GLN A 40 8.09 13.32 22.88
N ALA A 41 7.69 12.15 23.38
CA ALA A 41 6.41 11.55 23.01
C ALA A 41 5.28 12.54 23.36
N VAL A 42 4.70 13.17 22.34
CA VAL A 42 3.73 14.28 22.46
C VAL A 42 2.38 13.83 23.09
N TYR A 43 2.28 12.59 23.55
CA TYR A 43 1.04 11.99 24.03
C TYR A 43 0.99 11.70 25.54
N SER A 44 2.07 11.92 26.30
CA SER A 44 1.93 11.92 27.77
C SER A 44 1.27 13.23 28.19
N SER A 45 0.01 13.17 28.59
CA SER A 45 -0.65 14.25 29.33
C SER A 45 0.08 14.42 30.67
N GLY A 46 1.13 15.23 30.68
CA GLY A 46 2.05 15.39 31.80
C GLY A 46 3.50 15.36 31.31
N ASN A 47 4.30 16.34 31.75
CA ASN A 47 5.72 16.49 31.42
C ASN A 47 6.63 15.39 32.01
N GLU A 48 6.12 14.18 32.24
CA GLU A 48 6.91 13.06 32.76
C GLU A 48 7.41 12.19 31.61
N TYR A 49 8.73 12.18 31.45
CA TYR A 49 9.41 11.29 30.54
C TYR A 49 9.28 9.84 31.01
N THR A 50 8.60 8.99 30.24
CA THR A 50 8.48 7.55 30.54
C THR A 50 9.31 6.73 29.57
N ASP A 51 10.10 5.77 30.08
CA ASP A 51 10.81 4.76 29.27
C ASP A 51 9.88 3.60 28.87
N THR A 52 8.62 3.92 28.58
CA THR A 52 7.62 2.93 28.18
C THR A 52 7.33 3.14 26.70
N PHE A 53 7.66 2.14 25.90
CA PHE A 53 7.32 2.11 24.49
C PHE A 53 5.88 1.60 24.34
N GLU A 54 5.02 2.36 23.66
CA GLU A 54 3.66 1.93 23.33
C GLU A 54 3.63 1.38 21.90
N ALA A 55 3.56 0.06 21.77
CA ALA A 55 3.66 -0.61 20.46
C ALA A 55 2.35 -0.59 19.66
N THR A 56 1.21 -0.19 20.27
CA THR A 56 -0.10 -0.23 19.59
C THR A 56 -0.11 0.58 18.30
N ARG A 57 0.31 1.86 18.34
CA ARG A 57 0.22 2.75 17.19
C ARG A 57 1.04 2.27 15.98
N PRO A 58 2.35 1.93 16.12
CA PRO A 58 3.11 1.39 15.00
C PRO A 58 2.59 0.07 14.42
N LEU A 59 1.80 -0.68 15.21
CA LEU A 59 1.24 -1.97 14.82
C LEU A 59 -0.22 -1.89 14.43
N SER A 60 -0.82 -0.70 14.45
CA SER A 60 -2.23 -0.50 14.20
C SER A 60 -2.49 0.00 12.80
N ARG A 61 -3.77 0.07 12.50
CA ARG A 61 -4.33 0.77 11.35
C ARG A 61 -4.73 2.17 11.79
N PRO A 62 -4.84 3.12 10.87
CA PRO A 62 -5.52 4.38 11.13
C PRO A 62 -6.96 4.11 11.60
N SER A 63 -7.60 5.09 12.21
CA SER A 63 -8.98 4.96 12.68
C SER A 63 -9.74 6.25 12.43
N SER A 64 -10.96 6.13 11.91
CA SER A 64 -11.87 7.27 11.69
C SER A 64 -12.51 7.78 13.00
N ASN A 65 -12.08 7.26 14.15
CA ASN A 65 -12.58 7.64 15.45
C ASN A 65 -11.95 8.97 15.89
N ARG A 66 -12.76 10.04 15.99
CA ARG A 66 -12.30 11.36 16.43
C ARG A 66 -11.60 11.37 17.80
N LEU A 67 -11.78 10.34 18.63
CA LEU A 67 -11.13 10.20 19.94
C LEU A 67 -9.83 9.38 19.91
N SER A 68 -9.53 8.68 18.82
CA SER A 68 -8.32 7.86 18.63
C SER A 68 -7.96 7.82 17.15
N PRO A 69 -6.85 8.45 16.71
CA PRO A 69 -6.48 8.51 15.29
C PRO A 69 -6.04 7.14 14.72
N PHE A 70 -5.93 6.12 15.56
CA PHE A 70 -5.56 4.75 15.20
C PHE A 70 -6.35 3.73 16.01
N ASP A 71 -6.40 2.50 15.52
CA ASP A 71 -7.07 1.37 16.16
C ASP A 71 -6.21 0.74 17.26
N TRP A 72 -6.82 0.19 18.29
CA TRP A 72 -6.08 -0.36 19.43
C TRP A 72 -5.56 -1.77 19.17
N GLY A 73 -4.48 -2.14 19.87
CA GLY A 73 -3.81 -3.42 19.70
C GLY A 73 -2.90 -3.43 18.47
N ALA A 74 -2.82 -4.58 17.79
CA ALA A 74 -1.95 -4.79 16.64
C ALA A 74 -2.75 -5.04 15.35
N THR A 75 -3.74 -4.18 15.08
CA THR A 75 -4.69 -4.36 13.97
C THR A 75 -4.09 -4.17 12.58
N GLY A 76 -2.89 -3.59 12.46
CA GLY A 76 -2.16 -3.45 11.20
C GLY A 76 -1.52 -4.76 10.71
N VAL A 77 -1.53 -5.81 11.53
CA VAL A 77 -1.11 -7.16 11.12
C VAL A 77 -2.05 -7.68 10.02
N ARG A 78 -1.46 -8.17 8.92
CA ARG A 78 -2.19 -8.64 7.74
C ARG A 78 -1.74 -10.04 7.32
N PRO A 79 -2.60 -11.07 7.42
CA PRO A 79 -2.41 -12.36 6.78
C PRO A 79 -2.63 -12.26 5.27
N LEU A 80 -1.73 -12.85 4.50
CA LEU A 80 -1.70 -12.74 3.05
C LEU A 80 -1.65 -14.14 2.43
N ASP A 81 -2.59 -14.43 1.55
CA ASP A 81 -2.51 -15.54 0.60
C ASP A 81 -2.15 -14.96 -0.76
N LEU A 82 -0.85 -14.73 -0.95
CA LEU A 82 -0.30 -14.08 -2.14
C LEU A 82 -0.55 -14.92 -3.40
N SER A 83 -0.60 -16.24 -3.27
CA SER A 83 -0.86 -17.15 -4.40
C SER A 83 -2.26 -17.02 -5.00
N THR A 84 -3.21 -16.52 -4.20
CA THR A 84 -4.60 -16.28 -4.63
C THR A 84 -4.97 -14.80 -4.61
N ASN A 85 -4.00 -13.90 -4.42
CA ASN A 85 -4.17 -12.45 -4.31
C ASN A 85 -5.20 -12.06 -3.23
N ARG A 86 -5.13 -12.63 -2.02
CA ARG A 86 -6.05 -12.29 -0.92
C ARG A 86 -5.32 -11.78 0.30
N VAL A 87 -5.90 -10.77 0.94
CA VAL A 87 -5.47 -10.26 2.24
C VAL A 87 -6.62 -10.31 3.23
N TRP A 88 -6.32 -10.74 4.46
CA TRP A 88 -7.21 -10.61 5.60
C TRP A 88 -6.82 -9.40 6.40
N VAL A 89 -7.85 -8.74 6.89
CA VAL A 89 -7.78 -7.44 7.50
C VAL A 89 -8.27 -7.60 8.94
N ALA A 90 -7.50 -7.12 9.93
CA ALA A 90 -7.83 -7.40 11.32
C ALA A 90 -9.20 -6.80 11.68
N THR A 91 -10.08 -7.61 12.24
CA THR A 91 -11.43 -7.19 12.66
C THR A 91 -11.39 -6.50 14.02
N THR A 92 -10.43 -6.87 14.88
CA THR A 92 -10.13 -6.24 16.18
C THR A 92 -8.82 -6.80 16.74
N GLY A 93 -8.34 -6.28 17.87
CA GLY A 93 -7.19 -6.82 18.59
C GLY A 93 -7.21 -6.46 20.08
N VAL A 94 -6.62 -7.31 20.92
CA VAL A 94 -6.57 -7.09 22.37
C VAL A 94 -5.25 -7.55 22.98
N GLU A 95 -4.64 -6.67 23.78
CA GLU A 95 -3.50 -6.99 24.62
C GLU A 95 -3.90 -8.06 25.64
N ASN A 96 -3.08 -9.09 25.78
CA ASN A 96 -3.29 -10.21 26.70
C ASN A 96 -3.08 -9.77 28.16
N LYS A 97 -4.06 -9.04 28.69
CA LYS A 97 -4.02 -8.43 30.02
C LYS A 97 -5.43 -8.42 30.63
N VAL A 98 -5.52 -8.89 31.87
CA VAL A 98 -6.81 -9.10 32.58
C VAL A 98 -7.12 -8.03 33.63
N LYS A 99 -6.31 -6.96 33.70
CA LYS A 99 -6.49 -5.83 34.60
C LYS A 99 -5.81 -4.59 34.03
N ASP A 100 -6.43 -3.42 34.16
CA ASP A 100 -5.88 -2.15 33.67
C ASP A 100 -5.46 -2.28 32.19
N ASN A 101 -6.30 -2.96 31.40
CA ASN A 101 -6.03 -3.24 30.00
C ASN A 101 -6.46 -2.04 29.17
N TYR A 102 -5.45 -1.22 28.84
CA TYR A 102 -5.61 -0.07 27.98
C TYR A 102 -5.32 -0.38 26.50
N ASN A 103 -5.00 -1.64 26.19
CA ASN A 103 -4.68 -2.13 24.85
C ASN A 103 -3.53 -1.35 24.17
N LYS A 104 -2.54 -0.94 24.98
CA LYS A 104 -1.44 -0.08 24.56
C LYS A 104 -0.22 -0.85 24.08
N LEU A 105 -0.10 -2.12 24.47
CA LEU A 105 1.09 -2.95 24.24
C LEU A 105 2.34 -2.24 24.80
N ALA A 106 2.24 -1.82 26.06
CA ALA A 106 3.27 -1.04 26.73
C ALA A 106 4.46 -1.92 27.14
N LEU A 107 5.68 -1.48 26.83
CA LEU A 107 6.93 -2.23 27.03
C LEU A 107 8.04 -1.37 27.64
N LYS A 108 8.52 -1.75 28.82
CA LYS A 108 9.81 -1.27 29.35
C LYS A 108 10.96 -2.16 28.87
N PRO A 109 12.22 -1.70 28.96
CA PRO A 109 13.38 -2.54 28.62
C PRO A 109 13.37 -3.87 29.38
N GLY A 110 13.51 -4.98 28.66
CA GLY A 110 13.51 -6.34 29.21
C GLY A 110 12.14 -6.97 29.44
N GLU A 111 11.05 -6.25 29.20
CA GLU A 111 9.70 -6.78 29.34
C GLU A 111 9.19 -7.44 28.04
N SER A 112 8.19 -8.30 28.20
CA SER A 112 7.40 -8.83 27.09
C SER A 112 5.93 -8.48 27.29
N THR A 113 5.22 -8.27 26.19
CA THR A 113 3.76 -8.22 26.14
C THR A 113 3.27 -9.11 24.99
N SER A 114 1.96 -9.37 24.93
CA SER A 114 1.35 -10.10 23.82
C SER A 114 -0.01 -9.55 23.48
N CYS A 115 -0.42 -9.74 22.23
CA CYS A 115 -1.67 -9.29 21.67
C CYS A 115 -2.33 -10.45 20.94
N PHE A 116 -3.65 -10.57 21.05
CA PHE A 116 -4.45 -11.39 20.17
C PHE A 116 -5.02 -10.51 19.06
N VAL A 117 -4.79 -10.90 17.81
CA VAL A 117 -5.32 -10.21 16.62
C VAL A 117 -6.35 -11.12 15.97
N LEU A 118 -7.55 -10.59 15.73
CA LEU A 118 -8.66 -11.35 15.20
C LEU A 118 -8.87 -10.99 13.73
N PHE A 119 -9.24 -12.00 12.96
CA PHE A 119 -9.60 -11.92 11.55
C PHE A 119 -10.91 -12.67 11.33
N GLY A 120 -11.54 -12.45 10.19
CA GLY A 120 -12.60 -13.33 9.74
C GLY A 120 -12.12 -14.75 9.42
N ALA A 121 -12.95 -15.51 8.71
CA ALA A 121 -12.63 -16.89 8.35
C ALA A 121 -11.43 -16.95 7.38
N VAL A 122 -10.35 -17.60 7.79
CA VAL A 122 -9.18 -17.85 6.94
C VAL A 122 -9.24 -19.29 6.44
N ASP A 123 -9.53 -19.46 5.15
CA ASP A 123 -9.68 -20.76 4.48
C ASP A 123 -8.36 -21.31 3.92
N ALA A 124 -7.33 -20.46 3.80
CA ALA A 124 -5.99 -20.84 3.38
C ALA A 124 -5.36 -21.87 4.34
N LYS A 125 -4.47 -22.72 3.83
CA LYS A 125 -3.69 -23.67 4.67
C LYS A 125 -2.51 -23.00 5.35
N GLN A 126 -1.92 -22.04 4.68
CA GLN A 126 -0.74 -21.30 5.10
C GLN A 126 -0.85 -19.88 4.54
N VAL A 127 -0.35 -18.90 5.28
CA VAL A 127 -0.38 -17.49 4.90
C VAL A 127 0.95 -16.84 5.27
N THR A 128 1.32 -15.79 4.53
CA THR A 128 2.38 -14.87 4.93
C THR A 128 1.77 -13.80 5.83
N VAL A 129 2.21 -13.73 7.08
CA VAL A 129 1.81 -12.68 8.02
C VAL A 129 2.77 -11.50 7.87
N PHE A 130 2.23 -10.36 7.44
CA PHE A 130 2.90 -9.07 7.52
C PHE A 130 2.67 -8.49 8.92
N VAL A 131 3.75 -8.35 9.69
CA VAL A 131 3.78 -7.60 10.95
C VAL A 131 4.41 -6.22 10.72
N PRO A 132 3.67 -5.11 10.92
CA PRO A 132 4.18 -3.75 10.73
C PRO A 132 5.50 -3.49 11.47
N GLN A 133 6.45 -2.89 10.76
CA GLN A 133 7.80 -2.52 11.20
C GLN A 133 8.63 -3.68 11.80
N ALA A 134 8.26 -4.93 11.51
CA ALA A 134 8.92 -6.13 12.00
C ALA A 134 9.29 -7.12 10.88
N GLY A 135 8.46 -7.26 9.84
CA GLY A 135 8.75 -8.07 8.67
C GLY A 135 7.63 -9.05 8.31
N PHE A 136 8.02 -10.13 7.63
CA PHE A 136 7.12 -11.14 7.10
C PHE A 136 7.43 -12.51 7.68
N VAL A 137 6.39 -13.25 8.10
CA VAL A 137 6.54 -14.61 8.62
C VAL A 137 5.48 -15.50 8.00
N THR A 138 5.89 -16.62 7.41
CA THR A 138 4.94 -17.62 6.91
C THR A 138 4.50 -18.52 8.05
N VAL A 139 3.18 -18.69 8.23
CA VAL A 139 2.60 -19.50 9.30
C VAL A 139 1.44 -20.35 8.80
N ASP A 140 1.26 -21.50 9.44
CA ASP A 140 0.15 -22.41 9.15
C ASP A 140 -1.18 -21.89 9.73
N VAL A 141 -2.29 -22.29 9.09
CA VAL A 141 -3.65 -22.02 9.56
C VAL A 141 -4.29 -23.31 10.03
N VAL A 142 -4.49 -23.43 11.34
CA VAL A 142 -4.85 -24.67 12.02
C VAL A 142 -6.18 -24.54 12.76
N GLY A 143 -6.82 -25.66 13.08
CA GLY A 143 -7.99 -25.65 13.97
C GLY A 143 -7.58 -25.50 15.44
N LYS A 144 -8.45 -24.94 16.28
CA LYS A 144 -8.22 -24.77 17.73
C LYS A 144 -7.82 -26.04 18.49
N ASP A 145 -8.23 -27.21 18.02
CA ASP A 145 -7.95 -28.50 18.67
C ASP A 145 -6.70 -29.19 18.07
N ALA A 146 -6.01 -28.54 17.12
CA ALA A 146 -4.80 -29.08 16.51
C ALA A 146 -3.62 -29.01 17.51
N PRO A 147 -2.73 -30.04 17.56
CA PRO A 147 -1.54 -30.01 18.41
C PRO A 147 -0.60 -28.82 18.12
N THR A 148 -0.66 -28.29 16.90
CA THR A 148 0.14 -27.16 16.43
C THR A 148 -0.49 -25.79 16.73
N ALA A 149 -1.66 -25.71 17.37
CA ALA A 149 -2.28 -24.45 17.79
C ALA A 149 -1.55 -23.74 18.96
N SER A 150 -0.28 -24.08 19.20
CA SER A 150 0.53 -23.56 20.29
C SER A 150 0.68 -22.04 20.22
N GLY A 151 0.59 -21.37 21.38
CA GLY A 151 0.79 -19.93 21.51
C GLY A 151 -0.50 -19.10 21.50
N VAL A 152 -1.65 -19.67 21.14
CA VAL A 152 -2.95 -18.99 21.20
C VAL A 152 -3.78 -19.53 22.36
N ASP A 153 -3.84 -18.78 23.47
CA ASP A 153 -4.73 -19.06 24.61
C ASP A 153 -6.06 -18.33 24.43
N LEU A 154 -7.04 -19.02 23.83
CA LEU A 154 -8.38 -18.47 23.57
C LEU A 154 -9.13 -18.08 24.86
N ALA A 155 -8.88 -18.76 25.98
CA ALA A 155 -9.53 -18.44 27.25
C ALA A 155 -8.92 -17.19 27.91
N ALA A 156 -7.61 -17.00 27.79
CA ALA A 156 -6.96 -15.75 28.18
C ALA A 156 -7.41 -14.58 27.31
N MET A 157 -7.59 -14.81 26.00
CA MET A 157 -8.14 -13.81 25.09
C MET A 157 -9.53 -13.34 25.51
N ASP A 158 -10.46 -14.26 25.82
CA ASP A 158 -11.80 -13.89 26.28
C ASP A 158 -11.76 -13.03 27.54
N LYS A 159 -10.92 -13.39 28.52
CA LYS A 159 -10.72 -12.60 29.74
C LYS A 159 -10.10 -11.22 29.47
N ALA A 160 -9.21 -11.12 28.48
CA ALA A 160 -8.59 -9.88 28.10
C ALA A 160 -9.62 -8.88 27.53
N PHE A 161 -10.54 -9.36 26.69
CA PHE A 161 -11.65 -8.56 26.17
C PHE A 161 -12.61 -8.08 27.26
N ASP A 162 -12.88 -8.91 28.28
CA ASP A 162 -13.69 -8.51 29.43
C ASP A 162 -13.04 -7.39 30.28
N SER A 163 -11.73 -7.16 30.11
CA SER A 163 -10.93 -6.26 30.96
C SER A 163 -10.58 -4.91 30.31
N VAL A 164 -11.03 -4.65 29.07
CA VAL A 164 -10.70 -3.43 28.31
C VAL A 164 -11.33 -2.18 28.95
N ALA A 165 -10.49 -1.19 29.25
CA ALA A 165 -10.88 0.01 30.04
C ALA A 165 -10.37 1.34 29.46
N THR A 166 -10.23 1.46 28.13
CA THR A 166 -9.65 2.64 27.47
C THR A 166 -10.69 3.73 27.17
N ILE A 167 -10.32 5.01 27.36
CA ILE A 167 -11.15 6.15 26.97
C ILE A 167 -11.38 6.11 25.46
N GLY A 168 -12.65 6.13 25.03
CA GLY A 168 -12.99 6.06 23.61
C GLY A 168 -12.95 4.66 22.99
N TYR A 169 -12.55 3.62 23.74
CA TYR A 169 -12.52 2.21 23.33
C TYR A 169 -13.05 1.33 24.47
N SER A 170 -14.36 1.08 24.45
CA SER A 170 -15.08 0.22 25.39
C SER A 170 -15.16 -1.21 24.89
N ARG A 171 -15.63 -2.15 25.74
CA ARG A 171 -15.95 -3.52 25.32
C ARG A 171 -16.81 -3.58 24.05
N ASP A 172 -17.79 -2.69 23.90
CA ASP A 172 -18.63 -2.65 22.70
C ASP A 172 -17.87 -2.21 21.44
N LYS A 173 -16.82 -1.41 21.58
CA LYS A 173 -15.94 -0.99 20.49
C LYS A 173 -14.80 -1.97 20.20
N ALA A 174 -14.51 -2.90 21.12
CA ALA A 174 -13.60 -4.01 20.91
C ALA A 174 -14.23 -5.17 20.12
N LYS A 175 -15.53 -5.07 19.77
CA LYS A 175 -16.20 -6.05 18.92
C LYS A 175 -15.55 -6.13 17.54
N PRO A 176 -15.44 -7.33 16.95
CA PRO A 176 -15.01 -7.49 15.56
C PRO A 176 -15.79 -6.56 14.61
N HIS A 177 -15.07 -5.87 13.73
CA HIS A 177 -15.67 -5.10 12.65
C HIS A 177 -16.16 -6.03 11.54
N GLU A 178 -17.48 -6.25 11.48
CA GLU A 178 -18.13 -7.15 10.52
C GLU A 178 -17.76 -6.83 9.05
N ALA A 179 -17.60 -5.55 8.71
CA ALA A 179 -17.20 -5.11 7.37
C ALA A 179 -15.82 -5.64 6.93
N LEU A 180 -14.98 -6.08 7.87
CA LEU A 180 -13.60 -6.51 7.65
C LEU A 180 -13.45 -8.04 7.72
N GLU A 181 -14.53 -8.79 7.93
CA GLU A 181 -14.48 -10.26 8.07
C GLU A 181 -14.12 -10.97 6.77
N ALA A 182 -14.59 -10.46 5.63
CA ALA A 182 -14.29 -11.06 4.34
C ALA A 182 -12.85 -10.71 3.91
N PRO A 183 -12.08 -11.67 3.36
CA PRO A 183 -10.83 -11.32 2.69
C PRO A 183 -11.12 -10.41 1.50
N VAL A 184 -10.21 -9.48 1.26
CA VAL A 184 -10.28 -8.57 0.11
C VAL A 184 -9.19 -8.93 -0.90
N PRO A 185 -9.43 -8.70 -2.20
CA PRO A 185 -8.42 -8.95 -3.21
C PRO A 185 -7.27 -7.96 -3.06
N ILE A 186 -6.04 -8.47 -3.24
CA ILE A 186 -4.86 -7.63 -3.42
C ILE A 186 -4.86 -7.15 -4.87
N GLU A 187 -4.75 -5.84 -5.03
CA GLU A 187 -4.75 -5.14 -6.31
C GLU A 187 -3.36 -4.58 -6.64
N ARG A 188 -3.22 -4.10 -7.87
CA ARG A 188 -1.96 -3.56 -8.40
C ARG A 188 -2.22 -2.24 -9.10
N PHE A 189 -1.30 -1.31 -8.91
CA PHE A 189 -1.32 -0.01 -9.57
C PHE A 189 0.05 0.30 -10.17
N ALA A 190 0.06 0.70 -11.44
CA ALA A 190 1.26 1.13 -12.15
C ALA A 190 0.97 2.38 -12.99
N ARG A 191 2.00 3.16 -13.28
CA ARG A 191 1.91 4.37 -14.11
C ARG A 191 3.10 4.47 -15.04
N ALA A 192 2.88 4.83 -16.30
CA ALA A 192 3.98 5.13 -17.21
C ALA A 192 4.82 6.30 -16.69
N LEU A 193 6.12 6.26 -16.92
CA LEU A 193 7.06 7.29 -16.41
C LEU A 193 6.83 8.69 -16.97
N ASP A 194 6.20 8.79 -18.14
CA ASP A 194 5.78 10.04 -18.77
C ASP A 194 4.37 10.49 -18.38
N ASN A 195 3.72 9.78 -17.43
CA ASN A 195 2.33 9.96 -17.01
C ASN A 195 1.30 9.83 -18.14
N SER A 196 1.68 9.21 -19.28
CA SER A 196 0.75 8.98 -20.40
C SER A 196 -0.36 8.02 -20.02
N THR A 197 -0.06 7.05 -19.14
CA THR A 197 -1.01 6.02 -18.71
C THR A 197 -0.90 5.66 -17.25
N SER A 198 -2.02 5.19 -16.69
CA SER A 198 -2.05 4.42 -15.47
C SER A 198 -2.83 3.13 -15.66
N THR A 199 -2.40 2.06 -14.99
CA THR A 199 -3.02 0.74 -15.04
C THR A 199 -3.42 0.31 -13.64
N HIS A 200 -4.71 0.05 -13.45
CA HIS A 200 -5.26 -0.57 -12.25
C HIS A 200 -5.61 -2.02 -12.59
N THR A 201 -5.08 -2.97 -11.82
CA THR A 201 -5.42 -4.40 -11.97
C THR A 201 -6.09 -4.87 -10.69
N GLY A 202 -7.42 -5.00 -10.75
CA GLY A 202 -8.23 -5.60 -9.71
C GLY A 202 -8.27 -7.12 -9.84
N SER A 203 -9.17 -7.79 -9.14
CA SER A 203 -9.38 -9.25 -9.24
C SER A 203 -10.24 -9.70 -10.43
N LYS A 204 -11.03 -8.78 -10.98
CA LYS A 204 -11.99 -9.05 -12.06
C LYS A 204 -11.70 -8.28 -13.32
N ASP A 205 -11.09 -7.12 -13.19
CA ASP A 205 -10.88 -6.19 -14.29
C ASP A 205 -9.48 -5.58 -14.28
N ILE A 206 -9.12 -5.06 -15.45
CA ILE A 206 -7.94 -4.24 -15.67
C ILE A 206 -8.45 -2.94 -16.28
N THR A 207 -8.17 -1.80 -15.64
CA THR A 207 -8.51 -0.48 -16.16
C THR A 207 -7.23 0.27 -16.50
N VAL A 208 -7.06 0.57 -17.79
CA VAL A 208 -5.99 1.43 -18.30
C VAL A 208 -6.57 2.80 -18.59
N THR A 209 -6.06 3.82 -17.90
CA THR A 209 -6.42 5.22 -18.14
C THR A 209 -5.36 5.85 -19.03
N LEU A 210 -5.76 6.40 -20.17
CA LEU A 210 -4.91 7.18 -21.07
C LEU A 210 -5.14 8.68 -20.82
N ALA A 211 -4.08 9.42 -20.46
CA ALA A 211 -4.14 10.87 -20.32
C ALA A 211 -4.28 11.51 -21.71
N SER A 212 -5.34 12.28 -21.96
CA SER A 212 -5.64 12.78 -23.31
C SER A 212 -4.59 13.77 -23.82
N ASP A 213 -3.97 14.54 -22.92
CA ASP A 213 -2.95 15.54 -23.28
C ASP A 213 -1.68 14.93 -23.88
N VAL A 214 -1.42 13.65 -23.57
CA VAL A 214 -0.30 12.89 -24.14
C VAL A 214 -0.78 12.01 -25.30
N THR A 215 -2.03 11.56 -25.23
CA THR A 215 -2.60 10.56 -26.15
C THR A 215 -3.08 11.16 -27.46
N PHE A 216 -3.56 12.41 -27.45
CA PHE A 216 -4.16 13.08 -28.60
C PHE A 216 -3.49 14.42 -28.90
N ALA A 217 -3.50 14.82 -30.17
CA ALA A 217 -3.22 16.21 -30.51
C ALA A 217 -4.28 17.15 -29.90
N SER A 218 -3.90 18.39 -29.61
CA SER A 218 -4.79 19.39 -29.01
C SER A 218 -6.09 19.50 -29.80
N ASP A 219 -7.21 19.44 -29.08
CA ASP A 219 -8.57 19.51 -29.64
C ASP A 219 -8.85 18.50 -30.78
N SER A 220 -8.14 17.37 -30.79
CA SER A 220 -8.26 16.32 -31.82
C SER A 220 -8.53 14.94 -31.21
N ALA A 221 -8.88 14.00 -32.09
CA ALA A 221 -8.94 12.56 -31.85
C ALA A 221 -7.79 11.80 -32.54
N ASP A 222 -6.83 12.52 -33.13
CA ASP A 222 -5.64 11.94 -33.74
C ASP A 222 -4.67 11.44 -32.65
N LEU A 223 -4.38 10.14 -32.68
CA LEU A 223 -3.48 9.49 -31.73
C LEU A 223 -2.02 9.91 -31.98
N THR A 224 -1.29 10.18 -30.90
CA THR A 224 0.14 10.45 -30.93
C THR A 224 0.96 9.15 -31.05
N SER A 225 2.27 9.27 -31.29
CA SER A 225 3.18 8.12 -31.22
C SER A 225 3.30 7.55 -29.80
N ALA A 226 3.19 8.40 -28.77
CA ALA A 226 3.16 7.96 -27.38
C ALA A 226 1.91 7.10 -27.11
N ALA A 227 0.74 7.51 -27.61
CA ALA A 227 -0.47 6.70 -27.54
C ALA A 227 -0.29 5.32 -28.16
N ASP A 228 0.41 5.23 -29.28
CA ASP A 228 0.64 3.96 -29.98
C ASP A 228 1.43 2.95 -29.14
N ALA A 229 2.48 3.41 -28.45
CA ALA A 229 3.27 2.55 -27.56
C ALA A 229 2.40 2.01 -26.41
N GLN A 230 1.54 2.84 -25.85
CA GLN A 230 0.68 2.49 -24.73
C GLN A 230 -0.45 1.53 -25.14
N LEU A 231 -1.05 1.76 -26.31
CA LEU A 231 -2.07 0.85 -26.85
C LEU A 231 -1.50 -0.53 -27.21
N LYS A 232 -0.19 -0.65 -27.50
CA LYS A 232 0.47 -1.96 -27.62
C LYS A 232 0.55 -2.69 -26.27
N THR A 233 0.78 -1.98 -25.18
CA THR A 233 0.72 -2.57 -23.83
C THR A 233 -0.68 -3.12 -23.54
N VAL A 234 -1.72 -2.35 -23.84
CA VAL A 234 -3.13 -2.79 -23.71
C VAL A 234 -3.41 -4.00 -24.62
N ALA A 235 -2.92 -3.99 -25.86
CA ALA A 235 -3.04 -5.13 -26.76
C ALA A 235 -2.39 -6.40 -26.18
N GLY A 236 -1.19 -6.29 -25.59
CA GLY A 236 -0.55 -7.40 -24.89
C GLY A 236 -1.37 -7.91 -23.69
N GLN A 237 -2.04 -7.04 -22.95
CA GLN A 237 -2.97 -7.44 -21.87
C GLN A 237 -4.18 -8.20 -22.42
N LEU A 238 -4.78 -7.73 -23.53
CA LEU A 238 -5.88 -8.43 -24.19
C LEU A 238 -5.48 -9.85 -24.63
N GLU A 239 -4.26 -10.01 -25.13
CA GLU A 239 -3.71 -11.30 -25.60
C GLU A 239 -3.43 -12.28 -24.46
N GLN A 240 -3.10 -11.78 -23.27
CA GLN A 240 -2.94 -12.60 -22.05
C GLN A 240 -4.25 -13.25 -21.58
N HIS A 241 -5.39 -12.78 -22.08
CA HIS A 241 -6.71 -13.33 -21.77
C HIS A 241 -7.38 -13.90 -23.04
N PRO A 242 -6.91 -15.06 -23.56
CA PRO A 242 -7.36 -15.61 -24.83
C PRO A 242 -8.81 -16.12 -24.82
N ASN A 243 -9.46 -16.19 -23.66
CA ASN A 243 -10.89 -16.48 -23.54
C ASN A 243 -11.77 -15.25 -23.74
N GLY A 244 -11.16 -14.06 -23.82
CA GLY A 244 -11.87 -12.79 -23.99
C GLY A 244 -12.65 -12.38 -22.74
N GLY A 245 -13.71 -11.61 -22.97
CA GLY A 245 -14.46 -10.94 -21.92
C GLY A 245 -15.21 -9.72 -22.44
N THR A 246 -15.40 -8.71 -21.59
CA THR A 246 -15.90 -7.41 -22.01
C THR A 246 -14.76 -6.41 -22.13
N LEU A 247 -14.83 -5.56 -23.15
CA LEU A 247 -13.89 -4.46 -23.37
C LEU A 247 -14.68 -3.16 -23.47
N SER A 248 -14.59 -2.30 -22.45
CA SER A 248 -15.22 -0.98 -22.46
C SER A 248 -14.19 0.09 -22.75
N ILE A 249 -14.52 1.03 -23.64
CA ILE A 249 -13.67 2.19 -23.94
C ILE A 249 -14.53 3.45 -23.77
N VAL A 250 -14.19 4.26 -22.78
CA VAL A 250 -14.97 5.45 -22.40
C VAL A 250 -14.11 6.70 -22.51
N GLY A 251 -14.52 7.65 -23.34
CA GLY A 251 -13.87 8.95 -23.46
C GLY A 251 -14.49 9.99 -22.53
N HIS A 252 -13.66 10.89 -22.00
CA HIS A 252 -14.07 12.00 -21.17
C HIS A 252 -13.33 13.30 -21.55
N THR A 253 -13.94 14.43 -21.21
CA THR A 253 -13.37 15.79 -21.39
C THR A 253 -13.34 16.54 -20.06
N ASP A 254 -12.75 17.74 -20.07
CA ASP A 254 -12.92 18.73 -19.00
C ASP A 254 -14.18 19.58 -19.22
N ASP A 255 -14.37 20.59 -18.37
CA ASP A 255 -15.53 21.47 -18.28
C ASP A 255 -15.40 22.76 -19.13
N VAL A 256 -14.48 22.81 -20.11
CA VAL A 256 -14.14 24.07 -20.81
C VAL A 256 -15.06 24.39 -21.99
N GLN A 257 -15.44 23.38 -22.77
CA GLN A 257 -16.31 23.53 -23.95
C GLN A 257 -17.76 23.18 -23.61
N ASP A 258 -18.70 23.43 -24.53
CA ASP A 258 -20.09 23.07 -24.29
C ASP A 258 -20.32 21.55 -24.27
N ASP A 259 -21.35 21.10 -23.54
CA ASP A 259 -21.69 19.68 -23.34
C ASP A 259 -21.77 18.89 -24.66
N ALA A 260 -22.36 19.47 -25.71
CA ALA A 260 -22.56 18.78 -26.98
C ALA A 260 -21.24 18.61 -27.75
N TYR A 261 -20.38 19.62 -27.71
CA TYR A 261 -19.02 19.54 -28.21
C TYR A 261 -18.21 18.47 -27.47
N ASN A 262 -18.21 18.53 -26.15
CA ASN A 262 -17.49 17.62 -25.26
C ASN A 262 -17.95 16.16 -25.42
N GLN A 263 -19.26 15.94 -25.56
CA GLN A 263 -19.82 14.63 -25.87
C GLN A 263 -19.30 14.10 -27.22
N THR A 264 -19.32 14.93 -28.27
CA THR A 264 -18.84 14.53 -29.60
C THR A 264 -17.34 14.22 -29.60
N LEU A 265 -16.53 15.05 -28.93
CA LEU A 265 -15.08 14.87 -28.87
C LEU A 265 -14.69 13.60 -28.12
N SER A 266 -15.31 13.37 -26.96
CA SER A 266 -15.05 12.15 -26.17
C SER A 266 -15.42 10.87 -26.92
N GLU A 267 -16.54 10.85 -27.66
CA GLU A 267 -16.93 9.72 -28.50
C GLU A 267 -15.92 9.47 -29.63
N LYS A 268 -15.43 10.52 -30.29
CA LYS A 268 -14.41 10.39 -31.35
C LYS A 268 -13.11 9.80 -30.81
N ARG A 269 -12.63 10.29 -29.66
CA ARG A 269 -11.41 9.78 -29.01
C ARG A 269 -11.53 8.30 -28.62
N ALA A 270 -12.65 7.92 -28.02
CA ALA A 270 -12.91 6.52 -27.66
C ALA A 270 -12.95 5.60 -28.90
N ASN A 271 -13.55 6.06 -30.01
CA ASN A 271 -13.56 5.32 -31.28
C ASN A 271 -12.17 5.20 -31.93
N ALA A 272 -11.33 6.24 -31.83
CA ALA A 272 -9.95 6.19 -32.33
C ALA A 272 -9.14 5.12 -31.60
N VAL A 273 -9.26 5.06 -30.27
CA VAL A 273 -8.64 4.02 -29.43
C VAL A 273 -9.09 2.62 -29.82
N LYS A 274 -10.41 2.39 -29.95
CA LYS A 274 -10.97 1.11 -30.42
C LYS A 274 -10.38 0.69 -31.77
N THR A 275 -10.38 1.62 -32.71
CA THR A 275 -9.88 1.38 -34.08
C THR A 275 -8.42 0.96 -34.04
N ARG A 276 -7.61 1.63 -33.21
CA ARG A 276 -6.20 1.30 -33.09
C ARG A 276 -5.97 -0.05 -32.42
N LEU A 277 -6.70 -0.37 -31.34
CA LEU A 277 -6.61 -1.69 -30.69
C LEU A 277 -6.95 -2.83 -31.65
N ALA A 278 -7.98 -2.67 -32.48
CA ALA A 278 -8.36 -3.65 -33.49
C ALA A 278 -7.32 -3.83 -34.62
N GLN A 279 -6.40 -2.87 -34.80
CA GLN A 279 -5.27 -3.01 -35.71
C GLN A 279 -4.06 -3.70 -35.05
N LEU A 280 -3.95 -3.60 -33.72
CA LEU A 280 -2.85 -4.15 -32.95
C LEU A 280 -3.08 -5.61 -32.55
N THR A 281 -4.33 -5.99 -32.26
CA THR A 281 -4.68 -7.35 -31.85
C THR A 281 -6.11 -7.74 -32.24
N THR A 282 -6.44 -9.03 -32.10
CA THR A 282 -7.77 -9.56 -32.44
C THR A 282 -8.73 -9.37 -31.26
N LEU A 283 -9.91 -8.78 -31.53
CA LEU A 283 -10.93 -8.47 -30.52
C LEU A 283 -12.18 -9.36 -30.62
N ASP A 284 -12.13 -10.46 -31.39
CA ASP A 284 -13.28 -11.33 -31.70
C ASP A 284 -13.94 -11.93 -30.45
N LYS A 285 -13.15 -12.22 -29.42
CA LYS A 285 -13.63 -12.75 -28.13
C LYS A 285 -13.97 -11.66 -27.11
N TRP A 286 -13.78 -10.39 -27.47
CA TRP A 286 -14.03 -9.24 -26.61
C TRP A 286 -15.33 -8.55 -27.01
N GLN A 287 -16.32 -8.60 -26.13
CA GLN A 287 -17.54 -7.82 -26.27
C GLN A 287 -17.21 -6.34 -26.08
N THR A 288 -16.96 -5.66 -27.20
CA THR A 288 -16.40 -4.30 -27.19
C THR A 288 -17.49 -3.24 -27.23
N SER A 289 -17.54 -2.37 -26.22
CA SER A 289 -18.40 -1.19 -26.15
C SER A 289 -17.57 0.09 -26.19
N VAL A 290 -18.09 1.12 -26.86
CA VAL A 290 -17.45 2.44 -26.94
C VAL A 290 -18.48 3.52 -26.63
N SER A 291 -18.12 4.46 -25.77
CA SER A 291 -18.96 5.61 -25.43
C SER A 291 -18.13 6.85 -25.12
N GLY A 292 -18.69 8.04 -25.33
CA GLY A 292 -18.20 9.28 -24.74
C GLY A 292 -19.11 9.73 -23.60
N LYS A 293 -18.55 10.46 -22.65
CA LYS A 293 -19.28 11.02 -21.50
C LYS A 293 -19.19 12.54 -21.42
N GLY A 294 -18.45 13.17 -22.34
CA GLY A 294 -18.06 14.57 -22.23
C GLY A 294 -17.52 14.87 -20.83
N GLU A 295 -18.06 15.93 -20.23
CA GLU A 295 -17.73 16.39 -18.87
C GLU A 295 -18.64 15.82 -17.76
N SER A 296 -19.65 15.00 -18.12
CA SER A 296 -20.71 14.60 -17.18
C SER A 296 -20.26 13.65 -16.05
N GLU A 297 -19.12 12.99 -16.24
CA GLU A 297 -18.52 12.07 -15.27
C GLU A 297 -17.05 12.49 -15.00
N PRO A 298 -16.83 13.60 -14.27
CA PRO A 298 -15.48 14.06 -13.93
C PRO A 298 -14.86 13.14 -12.88
N LYS A 299 -13.57 12.84 -13.03
CA LYS A 299 -12.79 12.09 -12.04
C LYS A 299 -12.52 12.95 -10.80
N VAL A 300 -12.18 14.22 -11.00
CA VAL A 300 -12.02 15.21 -9.94
C VAL A 300 -13.03 16.34 -10.16
N LYS A 301 -13.88 16.58 -9.17
CA LYS A 301 -14.88 17.66 -9.20
C LYS A 301 -14.27 18.99 -8.76
N ASP A 302 -13.43 19.55 -9.62
CA ASP A 302 -12.74 20.82 -9.43
C ASP A 302 -12.48 21.47 -10.81
N THR A 303 -12.27 22.79 -10.82
CA THR A 303 -12.08 23.62 -12.01
C THR A 303 -10.65 24.13 -12.17
N SER A 304 -9.72 23.66 -11.33
CA SER A 304 -8.27 23.86 -11.48
C SER A 304 -7.74 23.22 -12.77
N ASP A 305 -6.64 23.76 -13.31
CA ASP A 305 -6.03 23.22 -14.54
C ASP A 305 -5.50 21.79 -14.31
N GLU A 306 -5.02 21.50 -13.09
CA GLU A 306 -4.65 20.16 -12.65
C GLU A 306 -5.84 19.19 -12.68
N ALA A 307 -7.00 19.58 -12.13
CA ALA A 307 -8.20 18.75 -12.16
C ALA A 307 -8.71 18.52 -13.59
N ARG A 308 -8.68 19.57 -14.43
CA ARG A 308 -9.05 19.47 -15.85
C ARG A 308 -8.15 18.49 -16.60
N ALA A 309 -6.83 18.52 -16.37
CA ALA A 309 -5.90 17.58 -16.98
C ALA A 309 -6.23 16.12 -16.63
N VAL A 310 -6.57 15.84 -15.37
CA VAL A 310 -6.99 14.50 -14.94
C VAL A 310 -8.34 14.09 -15.55
N ASN A 311 -9.27 15.04 -15.71
CA ASN A 311 -10.59 14.79 -16.29
C ASN A 311 -10.55 14.50 -17.81
N ARG A 312 -9.57 15.04 -18.53
CA ARG A 312 -9.32 14.73 -19.94
C ARG A 312 -8.65 13.35 -20.10
N ARG A 313 -9.45 12.28 -20.13
CA ARG A 313 -8.93 10.90 -20.27
C ARG A 313 -9.75 10.00 -21.21
N VAL A 314 -9.14 8.87 -21.57
CA VAL A 314 -9.87 7.70 -22.09
C VAL A 314 -9.61 6.52 -21.17
N GLU A 315 -10.66 5.89 -20.67
CA GLU A 315 -10.59 4.71 -19.82
C GLU A 315 -10.88 3.46 -20.66
N ILE A 316 -9.98 2.47 -20.57
CA ILE A 316 -10.10 1.18 -21.23
C ILE A 316 -10.21 0.12 -20.15
N THR A 317 -11.38 -0.47 -20.00
CA THR A 317 -11.64 -1.51 -18.99
C THR A 317 -11.80 -2.87 -19.65
N LEU A 318 -10.91 -3.80 -19.30
CA LEU A 318 -10.98 -5.21 -19.66
C LEU A 318 -11.60 -5.96 -18.49
N THR A 319 -12.63 -6.77 -18.73
CA THR A 319 -13.15 -7.72 -17.73
C THR A 319 -13.07 -9.13 -18.32
N PRO A 320 -11.94 -9.84 -18.12
CA PRO A 320 -11.77 -11.19 -18.64
C PRO A 320 -12.79 -12.16 -18.05
N THR A 321 -13.27 -13.12 -18.85
CA THR A 321 -14.24 -14.15 -18.38
C THR A 321 -13.71 -14.98 -17.20
N GLY A 322 -12.39 -15.14 -17.08
CA GLY A 322 -11.74 -15.86 -15.97
C GLY A 322 -11.24 -14.98 -14.82
N GLY A 323 -11.49 -13.67 -14.85
CA GLY A 323 -10.81 -12.70 -13.97
C GLY A 323 -9.34 -12.51 -14.31
N THR A 324 -8.60 -11.87 -13.40
CA THR A 324 -7.21 -11.41 -13.61
C THR A 324 -6.19 -12.20 -12.78
N THR A 325 -6.64 -13.15 -11.97
CA THR A 325 -5.83 -13.86 -10.96
C THR A 325 -4.77 -14.80 -11.52
N SER A 326 -4.88 -15.19 -12.79
CA SER A 326 -4.05 -16.23 -13.43
C SER A 326 -2.87 -15.69 -14.23
N THR A 327 -2.76 -14.38 -14.39
CA THR A 327 -1.67 -13.73 -15.11
C THR A 327 -0.87 -12.89 -14.12
N ASN A 328 0.37 -13.31 -13.84
CA ASN A 328 1.39 -12.38 -13.38
C ASN A 328 1.57 -11.36 -14.51
N THR A 329 0.72 -10.33 -14.52
CA THR A 329 0.87 -9.18 -15.41
C THR A 329 2.06 -8.39 -14.89
N ALA A 330 3.25 -8.96 -15.05
CA ALA A 330 4.46 -8.18 -15.00
C ALA A 330 4.31 -7.09 -16.08
N PRO A 331 4.56 -5.82 -15.76
CA PRO A 331 4.74 -4.80 -16.77
C PRO A 331 5.63 -5.34 -17.88
N SER A 332 5.26 -5.11 -19.14
CA SER A 332 6.09 -5.49 -20.27
C SER A 332 7.53 -5.03 -19.98
N ALA A 333 8.51 -5.93 -20.08
CA ALA A 333 9.92 -5.63 -19.88
C ALA A 333 10.40 -4.65 -20.96
N GLY A 334 10.09 -3.38 -20.79
CA GLY A 334 10.55 -2.27 -21.59
C GLY A 334 12.03 -2.02 -21.35
N THR A 335 12.78 -1.91 -22.44
CA THR A 335 14.21 -1.54 -22.49
C THR A 335 14.42 -0.04 -22.29
N GLY A 336 13.51 0.64 -21.59
CA GLY A 336 13.58 2.08 -21.35
C GLY A 336 14.73 2.42 -20.43
N SER A 337 15.46 3.49 -20.73
CA SER A 337 16.40 4.07 -19.77
C SER A 337 15.63 4.48 -18.51
N LEU A 338 16.20 4.22 -17.33
CA LEU A 338 15.64 4.73 -16.08
C LEU A 338 15.45 6.26 -16.17
N PRO A 339 14.37 6.81 -15.61
CA PRO A 339 14.13 8.25 -15.63
C PRO A 339 15.22 8.95 -14.81
N GLU A 340 15.53 10.20 -15.13
CA GLU A 340 16.45 11.00 -14.31
C GLU A 340 15.94 11.08 -12.87
N THR A 341 16.84 10.90 -11.90
CA THR A 341 16.52 11.02 -10.49
C THR A 341 17.09 12.33 -9.95
N LYS A 342 16.27 13.05 -9.18
CA LYS A 342 16.69 14.30 -8.52
C LYS A 342 17.46 14.05 -7.22
N GLY A 343 17.46 12.81 -6.74
CA GLY A 343 18.04 12.40 -5.46
C GLY A 343 19.36 11.63 -5.60
N PRO A 344 19.99 11.26 -4.47
CA PRO A 344 21.12 10.36 -4.48
C PRO A 344 20.75 8.98 -5.02
N VAL A 345 21.74 8.33 -5.64
CA VAL A 345 21.64 6.98 -6.19
C VAL A 345 22.73 6.11 -5.61
N ALA A 346 22.39 4.90 -5.18
CA ALA A 346 23.35 3.88 -4.81
C ALA A 346 22.77 2.48 -5.08
N LYS A 347 23.59 1.45 -4.91
CA LYS A 347 23.07 0.07 -4.88
C LYS A 347 22.28 -0.18 -3.60
N GLY A 348 21.32 -1.10 -3.65
CA GLY A 348 20.48 -1.47 -2.50
C GLY A 348 21.23 -1.67 -1.18
N SER A 349 22.27 -2.53 -1.22
CA SER A 349 23.08 -2.86 -0.03
C SER A 349 24.05 -1.76 0.40
N GLU A 350 24.42 -0.85 -0.51
CA GLU A 350 25.29 0.29 -0.19
C GLU A 350 24.48 1.40 0.50
N GLY A 351 23.22 1.57 0.09
CA GLY A 351 22.29 2.52 0.64
C GLY A 351 22.52 3.96 0.19
N VAL A 352 21.48 4.77 0.35
CA VAL A 352 21.50 6.22 0.06
C VAL A 352 21.27 7.01 1.33
N THR A 353 21.86 8.19 1.43
CA THR A 353 21.57 9.15 2.50
C THR A 353 20.96 10.41 1.91
N VAL A 354 19.72 10.69 2.30
CA VAL A 354 18.93 11.84 1.87
C VAL A 354 18.92 12.85 3.01
N LYS A 355 19.10 14.14 2.70
CA LYS A 355 19.13 15.22 3.68
C LYS A 355 17.95 16.14 3.44
N SER A 356 17.34 16.65 4.51
CA SER A 356 16.33 17.69 4.40
C SER A 356 16.95 19.01 3.90
N GLU A 357 16.15 19.90 3.31
CA GLU A 357 16.57 21.25 2.92
C GLU A 357 17.24 22.05 4.06
N SER A 358 16.72 21.95 5.29
CA SER A 358 17.33 22.62 6.45
C SER A 358 18.69 22.01 6.82
N GLY A 359 18.94 20.79 6.35
CA GLY A 359 20.08 19.95 6.72
C GLY A 359 20.08 19.55 8.19
N ASP A 360 18.95 19.70 8.90
CA ASP A 360 18.83 19.40 10.33
C ASP A 360 18.57 17.93 10.62
N ASP A 361 18.16 17.18 9.61
CA ASP A 361 17.90 15.76 9.67
C ASP A 361 18.21 15.08 8.34
N GLN A 362 18.55 13.79 8.43
CA GLN A 362 18.85 12.96 7.29
C GLN A 362 18.32 11.54 7.52
N LEU A 363 18.01 10.87 6.42
CA LEU A 363 17.58 9.48 6.39
C LEU A 363 18.55 8.67 5.53
N THR A 364 19.13 7.63 6.12
CA THR A 364 19.86 6.60 5.38
C THR A 364 18.94 5.41 5.13
N ILE A 365 18.83 4.97 3.87
CA ILE A 365 17.97 3.85 3.46
C ILE A 365 18.83 2.78 2.80
N THR A 366 18.72 1.53 3.27
CA THR A 366 19.33 0.36 2.63
C THR A 366 18.29 -0.73 2.42
N ILE A 367 18.53 -1.59 1.43
CA ILE A 367 17.76 -2.81 1.20
C ILE A 367 18.68 -3.86 0.58
N ASP A 368 18.92 -4.95 1.30
CA ASP A 368 19.87 -5.97 0.88
C ASP A 368 19.35 -6.83 -0.28
N HIS A 369 18.05 -7.12 -0.27
CA HIS A 369 17.35 -7.92 -1.27
C HIS A 369 15.84 -7.79 -1.08
N VAL A 370 15.09 -8.27 -2.07
CA VAL A 370 13.65 -8.56 -1.97
C VAL A 370 13.41 -10.05 -2.12
N THR A 371 12.33 -10.56 -1.51
CA THR A 371 11.96 -11.97 -1.60
C THR A 371 10.72 -12.16 -2.48
N ARG A 372 10.85 -12.92 -3.55
CA ARG A 372 9.79 -13.29 -4.48
C ARG A 372 8.94 -14.41 -3.92
N THR A 373 7.63 -14.19 -3.86
CA THR A 373 6.63 -15.22 -3.53
C THR A 373 5.26 -14.84 -4.08
N GLY A 374 4.53 -15.82 -4.64
CA GLY A 374 3.15 -15.65 -5.09
C GLY A 374 2.90 -14.54 -6.14
N GLY A 375 3.89 -14.16 -6.95
CA GLY A 375 3.77 -13.05 -7.90
C GLY A 375 3.99 -11.66 -7.29
N TYR A 376 4.56 -11.61 -6.09
CA TYR A 376 4.91 -10.40 -5.35
C TYR A 376 6.36 -10.42 -4.88
N LEU A 377 6.89 -9.24 -4.55
CA LEU A 377 8.18 -9.02 -3.94
C LEU A 377 8.01 -8.43 -2.54
N LEU A 378 8.61 -9.09 -1.55
CA LEU A 378 8.58 -8.68 -0.14
C LEU A 378 9.89 -7.95 0.16
N GLY A 379 9.80 -6.66 0.45
CA GLY A 379 10.92 -5.80 0.83
C GLY A 379 10.93 -5.49 2.32
N GLN A 380 12.11 -5.54 2.91
CA GLN A 380 12.38 -5.02 4.24
C GLN A 380 13.51 -4.00 4.12
N LEU A 381 13.15 -2.72 4.13
CA LEU A 381 14.12 -1.63 4.09
C LEU A 381 14.60 -1.34 5.52
N HIS A 382 15.88 -1.05 5.66
CA HIS A 382 16.43 -0.54 6.91
C HIS A 382 16.64 0.96 6.77
N THR A 383 15.88 1.73 7.54
CA THR A 383 15.90 3.20 7.50
C THR A 383 16.49 3.74 8.78
N THR A 384 17.62 4.44 8.69
CA THR A 384 18.30 5.06 9.83
C THR A 384 18.13 6.57 9.77
N ILE A 385 17.33 7.12 10.67
CA ILE A 385 17.15 8.57 10.80
C ILE A 385 18.19 9.13 11.77
N SER A 386 18.64 10.36 11.52
CA SER A 386 19.45 11.12 12.47
C SER A 386 19.17 12.61 12.34
N ALA A 387 18.95 13.28 13.47
CA ALA A 387 18.79 14.73 13.55
C ALA A 387 19.96 15.41 14.27
N LYS A 388 20.24 16.67 13.91
CA LYS A 388 21.17 17.53 14.64
C LYS A 388 20.72 17.71 16.08
N LYS A 389 21.71 17.87 16.97
CA LYS A 389 21.46 18.10 18.40
C LYS A 389 20.60 19.36 18.58
N GLY A 390 19.43 19.20 19.20
CA GLY A 390 18.49 20.29 19.49
C GLY A 390 17.39 20.48 18.45
N SER A 391 17.44 19.76 17.33
CA SER A 391 16.38 19.73 16.32
C SER A 391 15.43 18.55 16.56
N THR A 392 14.17 18.70 16.14
CA THR A 392 13.20 17.59 16.09
C THR A 392 13.22 17.03 14.67
N PRO A 393 13.43 15.71 14.49
CA PRO A 393 13.37 15.10 13.16
C PRO A 393 11.98 15.24 12.54
N ARG A 394 11.90 15.28 11.22
CA ARG A 394 10.67 14.99 10.48
C ARG A 394 10.24 13.54 10.73
N GLY A 395 8.93 13.29 10.69
CA GLY A 395 8.43 11.92 10.79
C GLY A 395 8.85 11.07 9.59
N LEU A 396 8.98 9.76 9.81
CA LEU A 396 9.51 8.84 8.80
C LEU A 396 8.56 8.74 7.58
N GLU A 397 7.26 8.92 7.80
CA GLU A 397 6.23 9.00 6.76
C GLU A 397 6.51 10.09 5.72
N ILE A 398 7.10 11.23 6.15
CA ILE A 398 7.40 12.35 5.24
C ILE A 398 8.48 11.97 4.22
N TRP A 399 9.40 11.09 4.59
CA TRP A 399 10.51 10.67 3.73
C TRP A 399 10.16 9.55 2.76
N LEU A 400 9.05 8.84 2.99
CA LEU A 400 8.72 7.57 2.31
C LEU A 400 7.30 7.52 1.73
N GLY A 401 6.48 8.54 1.98
CA GLY A 401 5.12 8.63 1.43
C GLY A 401 5.11 9.08 -0.03
N ASP A 402 3.93 9.21 -0.61
CA ASP A 402 3.69 9.80 -1.92
C ASP A 402 2.52 10.80 -1.88
N LYS A 403 2.81 12.10 -1.83
CA LYS A 403 1.78 13.15 -1.92
C LYS A 403 1.79 13.76 -3.32
N GLU A 404 1.49 12.95 -4.33
CA GLU A 404 1.31 13.42 -5.71
C GLU A 404 0.18 14.45 -5.83
N VAL A 405 -0.87 14.31 -5.01
CA VAL A 405 -2.00 15.24 -4.94
C VAL A 405 -2.36 15.46 -3.46
N LEU A 406 -2.61 16.72 -3.08
CA LEU A 406 -3.05 17.10 -1.74
C LEU A 406 -4.27 16.27 -1.32
N PHE A 407 -4.17 15.57 -0.18
CA PHE A 407 -5.24 14.79 0.45
C PHE A 407 -5.72 13.51 -0.27
N SER A 408 -4.94 12.95 -1.20
CA SER A 408 -5.27 11.66 -1.84
C SER A 408 -4.08 10.70 -1.87
N ASN A 409 -4.35 9.42 -2.07
CA ASN A 409 -3.39 8.34 -2.22
C ASN A 409 -2.82 8.34 -3.65
N SER A 410 -1.88 7.44 -3.94
CA SER A 410 -1.28 7.31 -5.28
C SER A 410 -2.28 7.00 -6.41
N ARG A 411 -3.52 6.58 -6.09
CA ARG A 411 -4.60 6.35 -7.05
C ARG A 411 -5.48 7.60 -7.31
N SER A 412 -5.22 8.69 -6.60
CA SER A 412 -6.02 9.93 -6.61
C SER A 412 -7.46 9.72 -6.13
N GLU A 413 -7.66 8.84 -5.14
CA GLU A 413 -8.96 8.61 -4.53
C GLU A 413 -9.31 9.68 -3.51
N ASP A 414 -10.53 10.22 -3.60
CA ASP A 414 -11.02 11.21 -2.66
C ASP A 414 -11.22 10.60 -1.26
N GLY A 415 -10.89 11.37 -0.22
CA GLY A 415 -11.02 10.96 1.18
C GLY A 415 -9.98 9.93 1.66
N SER A 416 -8.98 9.57 0.85
CA SER A 416 -8.02 8.53 1.21
C SER A 416 -6.92 8.99 2.18
N ASN A 417 -6.76 10.31 2.38
CA ASN A 417 -5.70 10.88 3.21
C ASN A 417 -5.65 10.26 4.61
N GLU A 418 -6.80 10.11 5.26
CA GLU A 418 -6.87 9.54 6.62
C GLU A 418 -6.31 8.10 6.68
N ALA A 419 -6.48 7.33 5.61
CA ALA A 419 -6.04 5.94 5.55
C ALA A 419 -4.55 5.78 5.19
N THR A 420 -3.92 6.80 4.58
CA THR A 420 -2.55 6.72 4.06
C THR A 420 -1.60 7.78 4.58
N GLU A 421 -2.04 8.72 5.44
CA GLU A 421 -1.25 9.86 5.93
C GLU A 421 0.10 9.46 6.53
N PHE A 422 0.13 8.37 7.30
CA PHE A 422 1.33 7.85 7.97
C PHE A 422 1.91 6.62 7.28
N SER A 423 1.53 6.37 6.03
CA SER A 423 2.01 5.21 5.27
C SER A 423 3.33 5.47 4.55
N SER A 424 3.94 4.43 3.99
CA SER A 424 5.11 4.54 3.09
C SER A 424 4.76 4.11 1.66
N ASP A 425 3.79 4.79 1.06
CA ASP A 425 3.27 4.50 -0.28
C ASP A 425 4.15 5.02 -1.44
N GLY A 426 5.14 5.88 -1.19
CA GLY A 426 6.05 6.41 -2.22
C GLY A 426 7.26 5.56 -2.55
N LEU A 427 7.37 4.39 -1.93
CA LEU A 427 8.40 3.41 -2.25
C LEU A 427 7.96 2.61 -3.47
N THR A 428 8.40 3.00 -4.66
CA THR A 428 7.95 2.39 -5.94
C THR A 428 9.06 1.63 -6.65
N LEU A 429 8.72 0.62 -7.45
CA LEU A 429 9.69 -0.05 -8.32
C LEU A 429 9.63 0.55 -9.73
N LEU A 430 10.79 0.59 -10.39
CA LEU A 430 10.88 0.96 -11.81
C LEU A 430 11.14 -0.28 -12.65
N ALA A 431 10.22 -0.57 -13.57
CA ALA A 431 10.43 -1.60 -14.57
C ALA A 431 9.65 -1.27 -15.84
N GLY A 432 10.25 -1.57 -16.98
CA GLY A 432 9.54 -1.54 -18.25
C GLY A 432 9.04 -0.17 -18.74
N GLY A 433 9.62 0.92 -18.25
CA GLY A 433 9.13 2.26 -18.55
C GLY A 433 7.94 2.68 -17.69
N GLU A 434 7.64 1.91 -16.64
CA GLU A 434 6.58 2.18 -15.68
C GLU A 434 7.14 2.29 -14.26
N ARG A 435 6.39 3.01 -13.44
CA ARG A 435 6.46 3.03 -11.99
C ARG A 435 5.40 2.09 -11.44
N ILE A 436 5.83 1.15 -10.62
CA ILE A 436 4.99 0.15 -9.97
C ILE A 436 4.88 0.53 -8.50
N TYR A 437 3.67 0.81 -8.07
CA TYR A 437 3.40 1.21 -6.69
C TYR A 437 3.35 -0.04 -5.80
N PRO A 438 3.48 0.11 -4.46
CA PRO A 438 3.15 -0.96 -3.54
C PRO A 438 1.80 -1.59 -3.89
N ALA A 439 1.71 -2.90 -3.81
CA ALA A 439 0.42 -3.58 -3.94
C ALA A 439 -0.51 -3.08 -2.84
N ASP A 440 -1.81 -3.03 -3.10
CA ASP A 440 -2.79 -2.43 -2.21
C ASP A 440 -4.08 -3.26 -2.20
N TYR A 441 -5.07 -2.81 -1.45
CA TYR A 441 -6.39 -3.42 -1.44
C TYR A 441 -7.45 -2.39 -1.07
N LEU A 442 -8.66 -2.56 -1.58
CA LEU A 442 -9.80 -1.72 -1.19
C LEU A 442 -10.23 -2.07 0.24
N ASP A 443 -9.98 -1.15 1.16
CA ASP A 443 -10.36 -1.33 2.56
C ASP A 443 -11.86 -1.12 2.74
N ALA A 444 -12.56 -2.13 3.27
CA ALA A 444 -14.02 -2.06 3.42
C ALA A 444 -14.50 -1.07 4.50
N GLY A 445 -13.62 -0.67 5.42
CA GLY A 445 -13.89 0.37 6.41
C GLY A 445 -13.75 1.77 5.83
N PHE A 446 -12.58 2.06 5.25
CA PHE A 446 -12.27 3.38 4.68
C PHE A 446 -12.90 3.62 3.31
N LYS A 447 -13.21 2.55 2.56
CA LYS A 447 -13.71 2.58 1.17
C LYS A 447 -12.72 3.24 0.19
N THR A 448 -11.44 3.07 0.46
CA THR A 448 -10.32 3.52 -0.38
C THR A 448 -9.23 2.46 -0.36
N HIS A 449 -8.32 2.52 -1.34
CA HIS A 449 -7.17 1.64 -1.40
C HIS A 449 -6.14 2.01 -0.34
N VAL A 450 -5.71 0.99 0.38
CA VAL A 450 -4.70 1.07 1.42
C VAL A 450 -3.49 0.24 0.98
N PRO A 451 -2.27 0.79 1.04
CA PRO A 451 -1.07 0.10 0.57
C PRO A 451 -0.69 -1.07 1.48
N LEU A 452 -0.10 -2.12 0.90
CA LEU A 452 0.60 -3.20 1.62
C LEU A 452 1.99 -2.73 2.03
N THR A 453 1.98 -1.66 2.83
CA THR A 453 3.13 -1.06 3.50
C THR A 453 2.79 -0.81 4.96
N GLU A 454 3.68 -0.17 5.68
CA GLU A 454 3.37 0.40 6.99
C GLU A 454 2.21 1.40 6.87
N LEU A 455 1.25 1.39 7.79
CA LEU A 455 0.11 2.34 7.79
C LEU A 455 0.24 3.43 8.87
N GLU A 456 1.08 3.18 9.88
CA GLU A 456 1.37 4.08 10.99
C GLU A 456 2.89 4.08 11.24
N LEU A 457 3.65 4.85 10.44
CA LEU A 457 5.10 5.03 10.59
C LEU A 457 5.49 5.97 11.72
N VAL A 458 5.12 5.58 12.93
CA VAL A 458 5.23 6.37 14.16
C VAL A 458 5.69 5.49 15.33
N PRO A 459 6.09 6.05 16.48
CA PRO A 459 6.40 7.46 16.72
C PRO A 459 7.62 7.93 15.94
N THR A 460 7.80 9.24 15.84
CA THR A 460 9.01 9.82 15.28
C THR A 460 10.18 9.59 16.23
N ILE A 461 11.28 9.05 15.71
CA ILE A 461 12.52 8.81 16.47
C ILE A 461 13.58 9.83 16.03
N LYS A 462 14.33 10.40 16.98
CA LYS A 462 15.43 11.37 16.74
C LYS A 462 16.63 10.72 16.10
N ALA A 463 16.92 9.48 16.49
CA ALA A 463 17.97 8.69 15.92
C ALA A 463 17.65 7.20 16.07
N GLY A 464 18.05 6.41 15.09
CA GLY A 464 17.94 4.95 15.15
C GLY A 464 17.43 4.35 13.86
N THR A 465 17.43 3.02 13.84
CA THR A 465 17.03 2.24 12.67
C THR A 465 15.62 1.69 12.85
N THR A 466 14.79 1.85 11.82
CA THR A 466 13.46 1.26 11.69
C THR A 466 13.45 0.35 10.47
N THR A 467 12.81 -0.81 10.61
CA THR A 467 12.44 -1.65 9.47
C THR A 467 11.16 -1.10 8.86
N VAL A 468 11.15 -0.90 7.53
CA VAL A 468 9.96 -0.54 6.76
C VAL A 468 9.66 -1.67 5.80
N CYS A 469 8.47 -2.27 5.92
CA CYS A 469 8.06 -3.39 5.10
C CYS A 469 7.19 -2.91 3.95
N VAL A 470 7.44 -3.43 2.75
CA VAL A 470 6.67 -3.13 1.55
C VAL A 470 6.46 -4.39 0.73
N ILE A 471 5.28 -4.54 0.15
CA ILE A 471 4.97 -5.59 -0.82
C ILE A 471 4.70 -4.93 -2.17
N TRP A 472 5.46 -5.33 -3.20
CA TRP A 472 5.24 -4.89 -4.57
C TRP A 472 4.71 -6.03 -5.44
N PRO A 473 3.92 -5.73 -6.48
CA PRO A 473 3.78 -6.63 -7.62
C PRO A 473 5.16 -6.98 -8.19
N ASP A 474 5.38 -8.23 -8.56
CA ASP A 474 6.67 -8.67 -9.11
C ASP A 474 6.79 -8.31 -10.61
N PRO A 475 7.72 -7.43 -11.00
CA PRO A 475 7.98 -7.12 -12.41
C PRO A 475 8.78 -8.20 -13.14
N GLY A 476 9.21 -9.26 -12.45
CA GLY A 476 10.15 -10.25 -12.99
C GLY A 476 11.62 -9.80 -12.90
N GLY A 477 12.52 -10.63 -13.42
CA GLY A 477 13.97 -10.39 -13.39
C GLY A 477 14.65 -10.80 -12.07
N ASP A 478 15.98 -10.73 -12.06
CA ASP A 478 16.81 -11.14 -10.91
C ASP A 478 17.25 -9.93 -10.05
N THR A 479 17.03 -8.71 -10.53
CA THR A 479 17.24 -7.47 -9.79
C THR A 479 16.11 -6.49 -10.02
N VAL A 480 15.88 -5.60 -9.05
CA VAL A 480 14.92 -4.49 -9.15
C VAL A 480 15.57 -3.16 -8.82
N THR A 481 14.93 -2.08 -9.27
CA THR A 481 15.28 -0.70 -8.91
C THR A 481 14.14 -0.11 -8.11
N LEU A 482 14.43 0.31 -6.88
CA LEU A 482 13.53 1.07 -6.01
C LEU A 482 13.75 2.57 -6.24
N ASP A 483 12.67 3.31 -6.43
CA ASP A 483 12.66 4.75 -6.68
C ASP A 483 11.65 5.43 -5.76
N HIS A 484 12.08 6.52 -5.14
CA HIS A 484 11.21 7.48 -4.49
C HIS A 484 11.29 8.76 -5.31
N ALA A 485 10.20 9.12 -5.99
CA ALA A 485 10.17 10.26 -6.88
C ALA A 485 10.21 11.58 -6.11
N ALA A 486 10.71 12.63 -6.76
CA ALA A 486 10.59 14.00 -6.24
C ALA A 486 9.19 14.53 -6.49
N TRP A 487 8.58 15.19 -5.51
CA TRP A 487 7.32 15.89 -5.70
C TRP A 487 7.56 17.28 -6.29
N LYS A 488 6.54 17.85 -6.94
CA LYS A 488 6.65 19.10 -7.72
C LYS A 488 7.12 20.31 -6.88
N GLU A 489 6.84 20.28 -5.58
CA GLU A 489 7.07 21.39 -4.64
C GLU A 489 8.15 21.10 -3.57
N VAL A 490 8.58 19.84 -3.42
CA VAL A 490 9.63 19.42 -2.48
C VAL A 490 10.47 18.32 -3.14
N ALA A 491 11.64 18.69 -3.65
CA ALA A 491 12.56 17.75 -4.30
C ALA A 491 13.40 16.94 -3.29
N ASP A 492 13.39 17.36 -2.02
CA ASP A 492 14.33 16.97 -0.96
C ASP A 492 14.39 15.50 -0.64
N PHE A 493 13.30 14.77 -0.87
CA PHE A 493 13.15 13.40 -0.37
C PHE A 493 13.36 12.34 -1.44
N ALA A 494 13.61 12.74 -2.69
CA ALA A 494 13.85 11.78 -3.76
C ALA A 494 15.12 10.96 -3.52
N PHE A 495 15.10 9.70 -3.92
CA PHE A 495 16.28 8.83 -3.95
C PHE A 495 16.05 7.62 -4.85
N ARG A 496 17.14 6.91 -5.15
CA ARG A 496 17.07 5.64 -5.89
C ARG A 496 18.04 4.59 -5.34
N LEU A 497 17.55 3.36 -5.22
CA LEU A 497 18.35 2.18 -4.93
C LEU A 497 18.30 1.22 -6.13
N THR A 498 19.44 0.97 -6.77
CA THR A 498 19.57 0.10 -7.94
C THR A 498 20.13 -1.27 -7.57
N ASP A 499 20.11 -2.20 -8.52
CA ASP A 499 20.74 -3.52 -8.42
C ASP A 499 20.31 -4.33 -7.18
N ILE A 500 19.07 -4.15 -6.71
CA ILE A 500 18.56 -4.87 -5.53
C ILE A 500 18.29 -6.31 -5.95
N PRO A 501 18.99 -7.31 -5.38
CA PRO A 501 18.79 -8.70 -5.76
C PRO A 501 17.38 -9.20 -5.40
N VAL A 502 16.81 -10.02 -6.29
CA VAL A 502 15.58 -10.77 -6.01
C VAL A 502 15.93 -12.21 -5.63
N LYS A 503 15.46 -12.67 -4.48
CA LYS A 503 15.61 -14.06 -4.02
C LYS A 503 14.26 -14.78 -4.06
N ASN A 504 14.25 -16.06 -4.42
CA ASN A 504 13.02 -16.85 -4.35
C ASN A 504 12.80 -17.37 -2.92
N SER A 505 11.55 -17.36 -2.46
CA SER A 505 11.15 -17.88 -1.14
C SER A 505 11.27 -19.40 -1.02
#